data_AF-A0A2Z6A129-F1
#
_entry.id   AF-A0A2Z6A129-F1
#
_cell.length_a   1.000
_cell.length_b   1.000
_cell.length_c   1.000
_cell.angle_alpha   90.00
_cell.angle_beta   90.00
_cell.angle_gamma   90.00
#
_symmetry.space_group_name_H-M   'P 1'
#
loop_
_entity.id
_entity.type
_entity.pdbx_description
1 polymer ?
#
loop_
_entity_poly.entity_id
_entity_poly.type
_entity_poly.pdbx_seq_one_letter_code
_entity_poly.pdbx_strand_id
1 'polypeptide(L)'
;KLGEKETLKEVGCIDCHVDINKQDKADHTKDVRMPTADVCGTCHLREFAERESERDTMIWPNGQWPDGRPSHALDYTAKYQEANAIVHKMYEDGTL
;
A
#
# COMPACT_ATOMS: atom_id res chain seq x y z
N LYS A 1 8.04 -8.08 16.48
CA LYS A 1 7.26 -7.17 17.38
C LYS A 1 8.05 -6.84 18.63
N LEU A 2 7.97 -5.60 19.12
CA LEU A 2 8.64 -5.14 20.35
C LEU A 2 7.75 -5.40 21.58
N GLY A 3 8.37 -5.71 22.71
CA GLY A 3 7.71 -5.67 24.01
C GLY A 3 7.45 -4.24 24.50
N GLU A 4 6.53 -4.07 25.45
CA GLU A 4 6.10 -2.75 25.98
C GLU A 4 7.25 -1.90 26.57
N LYS A 5 8.33 -2.56 27.02
CA LYS A 5 9.52 -1.91 27.61
C LYS A 5 10.76 -1.97 26.71
N GLU A 6 10.63 -2.51 25.51
CA GLU A 6 11.75 -2.62 24.57
C GLU A 6 11.81 -1.37 23.69
N THR A 7 13.01 -0.79 23.59
CA THR A 7 13.26 0.29 22.65
C THR A 7 13.65 -0.29 21.30
N LEU A 8 13.08 0.23 20.22
CA LEU A 8 13.54 -0.07 18.87
C LEU A 8 14.99 0.39 18.73
N LYS A 9 15.89 -0.52 18.34
CA LYS A 9 17.32 -0.21 18.22
C LYS A 9 17.65 0.51 16.92
N GLU A 10 17.06 0.06 15.82
CA GLU A 10 17.22 0.61 14.48
C GLU A 10 16.04 0.20 13.59
N VAL A 11 15.99 0.76 12.38
CA VAL A 11 15.18 0.26 11.26
C VAL A 11 16.17 -0.03 10.13
N GLY A 12 16.55 -1.30 9.98
CA GLY A 12 17.53 -1.76 9.01
C GLY A 12 16.90 -2.48 7.82
N CYS A 13 17.75 -3.05 6.97
CA CYS A 13 17.32 -3.75 5.75
C CYS A 13 16.31 -4.87 6.05
N ILE A 14 16.59 -5.68 7.08
CA ILE A 14 15.76 -6.84 7.45
C ILE A 14 14.38 -6.45 7.97
N ASP A 15 14.23 -5.27 8.57
CA ASP A 15 12.95 -4.85 9.15
C ASP A 15 11.89 -4.60 8.07
N CYS A 16 12.27 -3.87 7.02
CA CYS A 16 11.36 -3.57 5.92
C CYS A 16 11.26 -4.74 4.93
N HIS A 17 12.41 -5.33 4.57
CA HIS A 17 12.47 -6.35 3.53
C HIS A 17 12.22 -7.77 4.00
N VAL A 18 12.12 -8.05 5.30
CA VAL A 18 11.77 -9.38 5.81
C VAL A 18 10.65 -9.27 6.84
N ASP A 19 10.95 -8.81 8.06
CA ASP A 19 9.96 -8.64 9.12
C ASP A 19 10.45 -7.68 10.21
N ILE A 20 9.52 -6.95 10.82
CA ILE A 20 9.80 -5.85 11.74
C ILE A 20 10.36 -6.39 13.07
N ASN A 21 11.57 -5.93 13.40
CA ASN A 21 12.33 -6.31 14.59
C ASN A 21 12.71 -7.80 14.61
N LYS A 22 12.93 -8.43 13.45
CA LYS A 22 13.35 -9.84 13.34
C LYS A 22 14.74 -10.05 13.96
N GLN A 23 14.89 -11.09 14.77
CA GLN A 23 16.15 -11.38 15.51
C GLN A 23 16.85 -12.67 15.04
N ASP A 24 16.13 -13.54 14.34
CA ASP A 24 16.63 -14.81 13.81
C ASP A 24 17.00 -14.69 12.32
N LYS A 25 17.55 -15.77 11.76
CA LYS A 25 17.99 -15.81 10.36
C LYS A 25 16.81 -15.65 9.40
N ALA A 26 17.09 -15.12 8.22
CA ALA A 26 16.17 -15.04 7.08
C ALA A 26 16.77 -15.78 5.86
N ASP A 27 15.93 -16.49 5.11
CA ASP A 27 16.25 -17.08 3.82
C ASP A 27 16.00 -16.03 2.73
N HIS A 28 17.08 -15.52 2.12
CA HIS A 28 17.00 -14.49 1.09
C HIS A 28 16.13 -14.88 -0.13
N THR A 29 16.00 -16.19 -0.40
CA THR A 29 15.24 -16.67 -1.57
C THR A 29 13.74 -16.79 -1.32
N LYS A 30 13.30 -16.68 -0.06
CA LYS A 30 11.91 -16.91 0.35
C LYS A 30 11.31 -15.78 1.16
N ASP A 31 12.11 -15.18 2.05
CA ASP A 31 11.61 -14.28 3.09
C ASP A 31 11.69 -12.81 2.68
N VAL A 32 12.37 -12.48 1.58
CA VAL A 32 12.52 -11.09 1.11
C VAL A 32 11.25 -10.60 0.43
N ARG A 33 10.77 -9.42 0.83
CA ARG A 33 9.61 -8.71 0.28
C ARG A 33 9.97 -7.29 -0.19
N MET A 34 9.09 -6.74 -1.04
CA MET A 34 9.07 -5.30 -1.31
C MET A 34 8.25 -4.58 -0.23
N PRO A 35 8.79 -3.56 0.44
CA PRO A 35 8.06 -2.81 1.46
C PRO A 35 6.95 -1.98 0.82
N THR A 36 5.71 -2.36 1.08
CA THR A 36 4.49 -1.65 0.68
C THR A 36 4.06 -0.65 1.76
N ALA A 37 3.02 0.17 1.49
CA ALA A 37 2.58 1.21 2.42
C ALA A 37 2.19 0.66 3.81
N ASP A 38 1.60 -0.54 3.88
CA ASP A 38 1.26 -1.25 5.12
C ASP A 38 2.48 -1.68 5.94
N VAL A 39 3.60 -2.02 5.26
CA VAL A 39 4.87 -2.30 5.94
C VAL A 39 5.36 -1.06 6.67
N CYS A 40 5.35 0.09 6.00
CA CYS A 40 5.69 1.38 6.61
C CYS A 40 4.69 1.75 7.74
N GLY A 41 3.39 1.50 7.50
CA GLY A 41 2.31 1.77 8.44
C GLY A 41 2.35 0.95 9.73
N THR A 42 3.17 -0.10 9.79
CA THR A 42 3.42 -0.85 11.03
C THR A 42 4.09 0.03 12.10
N CYS A 43 4.94 0.97 11.70
CA CYS A 43 5.59 1.94 12.60
C CYS A 43 4.96 3.34 12.46
N HIS A 44 4.73 3.79 11.23
CA HIS A 44 4.18 5.11 10.91
C HIS A 44 2.65 5.06 10.83
N LEU A 45 2.01 4.57 11.90
CA LEU A 45 0.58 4.31 11.92
C LEU A 45 -0.23 5.58 11.69
N ARG A 46 0.21 6.70 12.25
CA ARG A 46 -0.47 8.00 12.06
C ARG A 46 -0.44 8.41 10.60
N GLU A 47 0.75 8.48 10.00
CA GLU A 47 0.91 8.95 8.62
C GLU A 47 0.22 8.01 7.62
N PHE A 48 0.28 6.70 7.87
CA PHE A 48 -0.45 5.71 7.08
C PHE A 48 -1.97 5.91 7.21
N ALA A 49 -2.49 6.08 8.43
CA ALA A 49 -3.92 6.30 8.65
C ALA A 49 -4.40 7.65 8.07
N GLU A 50 -3.59 8.71 8.19
CA GLU A 50 -3.87 9.99 7.56
C GLU A 50 -3.97 9.85 6.04
N ARG A 51 -3.04 9.12 5.40
CA ARG A 51 -3.12 8.85 3.96
C ARG A 51 -4.35 8.01 3.61
N GLU A 52 -4.60 6.91 4.31
CA GLU A 52 -5.77 6.07 4.03
C GLU A 52 -7.11 6.80 4.27
N SER A 53 -7.14 7.79 5.16
CA SER A 53 -8.34 8.60 5.42
C SER A 53 -8.80 9.42 4.20
N GLU A 54 -7.94 9.60 3.18
CA GLU A 54 -8.36 10.19 1.90
C GLU A 54 -9.53 9.41 1.27
N ARG A 55 -9.61 8.09 1.49
CA ARG A 55 -10.72 7.25 1.01
C ARG A 55 -12.07 7.68 1.55
N ASP A 56 -12.09 8.12 2.80
CA ASP A 56 -13.32 8.43 3.53
C ASP A 56 -13.64 9.93 3.49
N THR A 57 -12.63 10.77 3.24
CA THR A 57 -12.77 12.24 3.25
C THR A 57 -12.98 12.84 1.87
N MET A 58 -12.45 12.22 0.80
CA MET A 58 -12.58 12.71 -0.57
C MET A 58 -13.90 12.25 -1.22
N ILE A 59 -15.02 12.71 -0.66
CA ILE A 59 -16.37 12.41 -1.14
C ILE A 59 -16.99 13.65 -1.76
N TRP A 60 -17.35 13.58 -3.04
CA TRP A 60 -17.90 14.73 -3.77
C TRP A 60 -19.43 14.79 -3.64
N PRO A 61 -20.03 15.97 -3.38
CA PRO A 61 -21.45 16.08 -3.04
C PRO A 61 -22.43 15.49 -4.06
N ASN A 62 -22.06 15.48 -5.34
CA ASN A 62 -22.89 15.03 -6.44
C ASN A 62 -22.19 13.95 -7.29
N GLY A 63 -21.20 13.25 -6.74
CA GLY A 63 -20.48 12.19 -7.45
C GLY A 63 -19.64 12.69 -8.65
N GLN A 64 -19.10 13.91 -8.57
CA GLN A 64 -18.24 14.47 -9.63
C GLN A 64 -17.01 13.59 -9.91
N TRP A 65 -16.54 12.89 -8.88
CA TRP A 65 -15.52 11.86 -8.97
C TRP A 65 -15.99 10.64 -8.18
N PRO A 66 -15.44 9.45 -8.47
CA PRO A 66 -15.68 8.28 -7.62
C PRO A 66 -15.23 8.55 -6.18
N ASP A 67 -15.93 7.96 -5.22
CA ASP A 67 -15.62 8.14 -3.79
C ASP A 67 -14.17 7.81 -3.46
N GLY A 68 -13.56 8.68 -2.64
CA GLY A 68 -12.15 8.60 -2.27
C GLY A 68 -11.20 9.11 -3.36
N ARG A 69 -11.68 9.71 -4.46
CA ARG A 69 -10.85 10.23 -5.55
C ARG A 69 -11.12 11.70 -5.88
N PRO A 70 -10.13 12.45 -6.40
CA PRO A 70 -8.72 12.08 -6.59
C PRO A 70 -7.96 12.01 -5.24
N SER A 71 -7.03 11.05 -5.11
CA SER A 71 -6.25 10.86 -3.89
C SER A 71 -5.00 10.03 -4.14
N HIS A 72 -4.02 10.10 -3.24
CA HIS A 72 -2.85 9.22 -3.23
C HIS A 72 -3.19 7.84 -2.67
N ALA A 73 -4.28 7.68 -1.92
CA ALA A 73 -4.77 6.37 -1.48
C ALA A 73 -5.28 5.49 -2.64
N LEU A 74 -5.72 6.11 -3.74
CA LEU A 74 -6.37 5.42 -4.87
C LEU A 74 -5.77 5.74 -6.24
N ASP A 75 -4.59 6.36 -6.31
CA ASP A 75 -3.94 6.75 -7.55
C ASP A 75 -3.59 5.55 -8.45
N TYR A 76 -2.97 4.49 -7.90
CA TYR A 76 -2.62 3.29 -8.65
C TYR A 76 -3.86 2.54 -9.11
N THR A 77 -4.90 2.49 -8.27
CA THR A 77 -6.20 1.90 -8.65
C THR A 77 -6.81 2.67 -9.82
N ALA A 78 -6.80 4.01 -9.76
CA ALA A 78 -7.28 4.86 -10.83
C ALA A 78 -6.51 4.61 -12.13
N LYS A 79 -5.17 4.53 -12.07
CA LYS A 79 -4.33 4.29 -13.25
C LYS A 79 -4.52 2.89 -13.83
N TYR A 80 -4.61 1.88 -12.98
CA TYR A 80 -4.90 0.52 -13.41
C TYR A 80 -6.26 0.43 -14.12
N GLN A 81 -7.30 1.03 -13.54
CA GLN A 81 -8.64 1.03 -14.13
C GLN A 81 -8.67 1.69 -15.51
N GLU A 82 -7.96 2.81 -15.69
CA GLU A 82 -7.81 3.49 -16.98
C GLU A 82 -7.19 2.57 -18.03
N ALA A 83 -6.05 1.94 -17.70
CA ALA A 83 -5.36 1.04 -18.61
C ALA A 83 -6.19 -0.23 -18.91
N ASN A 84 -6.78 -0.82 -17.87
CA ASN A 84 -7.58 -2.04 -17.99
C ASN A 84 -8.85 -1.80 -18.82
N ALA A 85 -9.46 -0.62 -18.78
CA ALA A 85 -10.62 -0.32 -19.60
C ALA A 85 -10.33 -0.43 -21.12
N ILE A 86 -9.12 -0.05 -21.54
CA ILE A 86 -8.70 -0.16 -22.94
C ILE A 86 -8.53 -1.63 -23.33
N VAL A 87 -7.75 -2.38 -22.54
CA VAL A 87 -7.45 -3.79 -22.83
C VAL A 87 -8.71 -4.65 -22.74
N HIS A 88 -9.57 -4.40 -21.75
CA HIS A 88 -10.82 -5.13 -21.60
C HIS A 88 -11.76 -4.91 -22.78
N LYS A 89 -11.86 -3.68 -23.29
CA LYS A 89 -12.61 -3.42 -24.52
C LYS A 89 -12.03 -4.18 -25.72
N MET A 90 -10.71 -4.20 -25.88
CA MET A 90 -10.08 -4.99 -26.96
C MET A 90 -10.38 -6.48 -26.84
N TYR A 91 -10.43 -7.01 -25.62
CA TYR A 91 -10.83 -8.40 -25.35
C TYR A 91 -12.28 -8.67 -25.76
N GLU A 92 -13.21 -7.81 -25.34
CA GLU A 92 -14.64 -7.91 -25.67
C GLU A 92 -14.89 -7.79 -27.19
N ASP A 93 -14.14 -6.91 -27.85
CA ASP A 93 -14.18 -6.72 -29.30
C ASP A 93 -13.49 -7.87 -30.08
N GLY A 94 -12.85 -8.82 -29.40
CA GLY A 94 -12.16 -9.97 -30.01
C GLY A 94 -10.87 -9.60 -30.76
N THR A 95 -10.22 -8.50 -30.35
CA THR A 95 -9.04 -7.93 -31.02
C THR A 95 -7.72 -8.18 -30.27
N LEU A 96 -7.75 -8.96 -29.19
CA LEU A 96 -6.58 -9.45 -28.46
C LEU A 96 -6.18 -10.86 -28.89
#